data_AF-A0A819LWW9-F1
#
_entry.id   AF-A0A819LWW9-F1
#
_cell.length_a   1.000
_cell.length_b   1.000
_cell.length_c   1.000
_cell.angle_alpha   90.00
_cell.angle_beta   90.00
_cell.angle_gamma   90.00
#
_symmetry.space_group_name_H-M   'P 1'
#
loop_
_entity.id
_entity.type
_entity.pdbx_description
1 polymer ?
#
loop_
_entity_poly.entity_id
_entity_poly.type
_entity_poly.pdbx_seq_one_letter_code
_entity_poly.pdbx_strand_id
1 'polypeptide(L)'
;MEVLSLMKIDMANFNIRQYRPLLQQQAIDYEKTTFKKLMESQREMGIDPLASTYKWLERAYNRLKTNNTIGWYQITTNTNQSESSIIILNEAYCELLLWNPKNSFPETLELDEIRYNQVHISTMRLLIISTIMIVLSHITGSILRDYQSIKNLLKSQIIILLDDFPEKKKLKDVLISISEQVIKTTHDELIKYDKANIIINNEINIKDSIKAIGEHHVIEHAVFKLLCKY
;
A
#
# COMPACT_ATOMS: atom_id res chain seq x y z
N MET A 1 -36.87 -11.64 -14.10
CA MET A 1 -36.38 -11.38 -12.73
C MET A 1 -35.09 -10.55 -12.73
N GLU A 2 -34.17 -10.79 -13.67
CA GLU A 2 -32.86 -10.12 -13.76
C GLU A 2 -32.92 -8.59 -14.06
N VAL A 3 -33.87 -8.14 -14.88
CA VAL A 3 -34.05 -6.71 -15.21
C VAL A 3 -34.54 -5.90 -14.00
N LEU A 4 -35.42 -6.47 -13.17
CA LEU A 4 -35.93 -5.79 -11.97
C LEU A 4 -34.83 -5.65 -10.90
N SER A 5 -33.95 -6.65 -10.76
CA SER A 5 -32.78 -6.54 -9.89
C SER A 5 -31.79 -5.48 -10.37
N LEU A 6 -31.57 -5.38 -11.69
CA LEU A 6 -30.70 -4.35 -12.26
C LEU A 6 -31.26 -2.94 -11.99
N MET A 7 -32.57 -2.76 -12.18
CA MET A 7 -33.23 -1.48 -11.90
C MET A 7 -33.14 -1.06 -10.42
N LYS A 8 -33.17 -2.03 -9.49
CA LYS A 8 -32.94 -1.77 -8.06
C LYS A 8 -31.51 -1.30 -7.79
N ILE A 9 -30.52 -1.88 -8.45
CA ILE A 9 -29.12 -1.47 -8.35
C ILE A 9 -28.94 -0.06 -8.92
N ASP A 10 -29.55 0.24 -10.07
CA ASP A 10 -29.50 1.57 -10.68
C ASP A 10 -30.16 2.64 -9.81
N MET A 11 -31.30 2.32 -9.19
CA MET A 11 -31.95 3.21 -8.23
C MET A 11 -31.08 3.44 -6.99
N ALA A 12 -30.43 2.41 -6.46
CA ALA A 12 -29.49 2.56 -5.34
C ALA A 12 -28.29 3.44 -5.74
N ASN A 13 -27.71 3.21 -6.92
CA ASN A 13 -26.62 4.02 -7.45
C ASN A 13 -27.03 5.48 -7.67
N PHE A 14 -28.24 5.72 -8.18
CA PHE A 14 -28.80 7.06 -8.36
C PHE A 14 -28.93 7.77 -7.01
N ASN A 15 -29.54 7.11 -6.02
CA ASN A 15 -29.68 7.66 -4.67
C ASN A 15 -28.32 7.96 -4.04
N ILE A 16 -27.34 7.04 -4.14
CA ILE A 16 -25.97 7.28 -3.64
C ILE A 16 -25.37 8.52 -4.30
N ARG A 17 -25.53 8.70 -5.62
CA ARG A 17 -25.03 9.89 -6.33
C ARG A 17 -25.72 11.17 -5.87
N GLN A 18 -27.03 11.12 -5.61
CA GLN A 18 -27.80 12.27 -5.14
C GLN A 18 -27.43 12.67 -3.70
N TYR A 19 -27.26 11.71 -2.80
CA TYR A 19 -27.00 11.99 -1.38
C TYR A 19 -25.53 12.30 -1.07
N ARG A 20 -24.57 11.77 -1.85
CA ARG A 20 -23.13 12.00 -1.64
C ARG A 20 -22.73 13.47 -1.45
N PRO A 21 -23.15 14.44 -2.30
CA PRO A 21 -22.77 15.84 -2.10
C PRO A 21 -23.30 16.44 -0.79
N LEU A 22 -24.51 16.05 -0.37
CA LEU A 22 -25.10 16.52 0.89
C LEU A 22 -24.32 16.00 2.10
N LEU A 23 -23.96 14.71 2.07
CA LEU A 23 -23.12 14.10 3.10
C LEU A 23 -21.73 14.76 3.16
N GLN A 24 -21.12 15.03 2.02
CA GLN A 24 -19.82 15.71 1.96
C GLN A 24 -19.87 17.14 2.51
N GLN A 25 -20.97 17.87 2.27
CA GLN A 25 -21.15 19.22 2.80
C GLN A 25 -21.19 19.24 4.33
N GLN A 26 -21.84 18.24 4.95
CA GLN A 26 -21.97 18.15 6.41
C GLN A 26 -20.79 17.42 7.07
N ALA A 27 -19.99 16.66 6.31
CA ALA A 27 -18.89 15.86 6.84
C ALA A 27 -17.85 16.70 7.58
N ILE A 28 -17.48 17.87 7.04
CA ILE A 28 -16.45 18.73 7.65
C ILE A 28 -16.88 19.20 9.04
N ASP A 29 -18.12 19.66 9.18
CA ASP A 29 -18.64 20.14 10.45
C ASP A 29 -18.82 18.99 11.46
N TYR A 30 -19.23 17.82 10.98
CA TYR A 30 -19.32 16.61 11.78
C TYR A 30 -17.94 16.16 12.30
N GLU A 31 -16.92 16.09 11.44
CA GLU A 31 -15.56 15.72 11.82
C GLU A 31 -14.99 16.71 12.85
N LYS A 32 -15.15 18.02 12.61
CA LYS A 32 -14.69 19.06 13.54
C LYS A 32 -15.38 18.98 14.91
N THR A 33 -16.69 18.78 14.94
CA THR A 33 -17.44 18.69 16.21
C THR A 33 -17.11 17.41 16.96
N THR A 34 -16.91 16.30 16.26
CA THR A 34 -16.49 15.03 16.86
C THR A 34 -15.08 15.11 17.42
N PHE A 35 -14.14 15.71 16.67
CA PHE A 35 -12.78 15.94 17.15
C PHE A 35 -12.75 16.82 18.39
N LYS A 36 -13.55 17.89 18.44
CA LYS A 36 -13.67 18.74 19.65
C LYS A 36 -14.15 17.95 20.87
N LYS A 37 -15.16 17.09 20.70
CA LYS A 37 -15.65 16.22 21.79
C LYS A 37 -14.57 15.25 22.27
N LEU A 38 -13.80 14.67 21.33
CA LEU A 38 -12.70 13.77 21.66
C LEU A 38 -11.62 14.50 22.49
N MET A 39 -11.25 15.70 22.06
CA MET A 39 -10.33 16.59 22.79
C MET A 39 -10.83 16.95 24.20
N GLU A 40 -12.11 17.27 24.35
CA GLU A 40 -12.73 17.59 25.65
C GLU A 40 -12.71 16.37 26.58
N SER A 41 -13.11 15.20 26.07
CA SER A 41 -13.10 13.95 26.84
C SER A 41 -11.71 13.53 27.34
N GLN A 42 -10.68 13.71 26.50
CA GLN A 42 -9.29 13.41 26.88
C GLN A 42 -8.76 14.39 27.94
N ARG A 43 -9.15 15.66 27.87
CA ARG A 43 -8.82 16.68 28.89
C ARG A 43 -9.50 16.40 30.22
N GLU A 44 -10.76 15.96 30.21
CA GLU A 44 -11.48 15.54 31.41
C GLU A 44 -10.80 14.35 32.11
N MET A 45 -10.18 13.46 31.33
CA MET A 45 -9.37 12.35 31.84
C MET A 45 -7.95 12.77 32.28
N GLY A 46 -7.56 14.04 32.12
CA GLY A 46 -6.24 14.55 32.50
C GLY A 46 -5.08 14.07 31.63
N ILE A 47 -5.37 13.55 30.43
CA ILE A 47 -4.39 13.02 29.49
C ILE A 47 -4.07 14.09 28.45
N ASP A 48 -2.82 14.18 27.99
CA ASP A 48 -2.45 15.06 26.88
C ASP A 48 -3.13 14.58 25.58
N PRO A 49 -4.07 15.35 25.01
CA PRO A 49 -4.93 14.88 23.93
C PRO A 49 -4.22 14.67 22.58
N LEU A 50 -2.98 15.18 22.41
CA LEU A 50 -2.22 15.08 21.16
C LEU A 50 -0.90 14.29 21.31
N ALA A 51 -0.74 13.54 22.40
CA ALA A 51 0.53 12.89 22.70
C ALA A 51 1.02 11.94 21.58
N SER A 52 0.13 11.17 20.92
CA SER A 52 0.54 10.27 19.84
C SER A 52 0.80 11.03 18.54
N THR A 53 0.04 12.08 18.24
CA THR A 53 0.32 13.00 17.13
C THR A 53 1.70 13.66 17.28
N TYR A 54 2.08 14.11 18.47
CA TYR A 54 3.41 14.67 18.71
C TYR A 54 4.52 13.63 18.46
N LYS A 55 4.37 12.42 19.01
CA LYS A 55 5.32 11.32 18.77
C LYS A 55 5.41 10.95 17.30
N TRP A 56 4.32 10.99 16.56
CA TRP A 56 4.29 10.72 15.13
C TRP A 56 5.07 11.77 14.32
N LEU A 57 4.84 13.06 14.58
CA LEU A 57 5.59 14.13 13.94
C LEU A 57 7.07 14.12 14.33
N GLU A 58 7.39 13.81 15.58
CA GLU A 58 8.77 13.66 16.06
C GLU A 58 9.48 12.50 15.35
N ARG A 59 8.82 11.36 15.14
CA ARG A 59 9.37 10.25 14.33
C ARG A 59 9.67 10.69 12.90
N ALA A 60 8.74 11.39 12.25
CA ALA A 60 8.96 11.92 10.91
C ALA A 60 10.17 12.86 10.89
N TYR A 61 10.23 13.83 11.80
CA TYR A 61 11.37 14.75 11.93
C TYR A 61 12.71 14.02 12.11
N ASN A 62 12.75 13.02 12.99
CA ASN A 62 13.95 12.23 13.24
C ASN A 62 14.39 11.43 12.00
N ARG A 63 13.45 10.83 11.25
CA ARG A 63 13.74 10.13 9.99
C ARG A 63 14.37 11.06 8.96
N LEU A 64 13.86 12.28 8.84
CA LEU A 64 14.39 13.30 7.94
C LEU A 64 15.80 13.73 8.31
N LYS A 65 16.05 13.94 9.60
CA LYS A 65 17.38 14.27 10.11
C LYS A 65 18.39 13.15 9.86
N THR A 66 17.96 11.88 9.94
CA THR A 66 18.84 10.74 9.69
C THR A 66 19.07 10.46 8.19
N ASN A 67 18.06 10.64 7.34
CA ASN A 67 18.11 10.23 5.94
C ASN A 67 18.54 11.35 4.97
N ASN A 68 18.64 12.62 5.40
CA ASN A 68 19.03 13.80 4.59
C ASN A 68 18.27 13.98 3.24
N THR A 69 17.31 13.11 2.92
CA THR A 69 16.68 12.98 1.61
C THR A 69 15.27 12.45 1.76
N ILE A 70 14.30 13.13 1.14
CA ILE A 70 12.98 12.60 0.78
C ILE A 70 12.94 12.60 -0.74
N GLY A 71 13.17 11.46 -1.39
CA GLY A 71 13.18 11.45 -2.86
C GLY A 71 14.29 12.36 -3.40
N TRP A 72 13.91 13.21 -4.35
CA TRP A 72 14.77 14.24 -4.93
C TRP A 72 15.02 15.47 -4.03
N TYR A 73 14.27 15.62 -2.93
CA TYR A 73 14.40 16.79 -2.05
C TYR A 73 15.52 16.58 -1.03
N GLN A 74 16.65 17.23 -1.26
CA GLN A 74 17.66 17.46 -0.23
C GLN A 74 17.15 18.53 0.72
N ILE A 75 17.07 18.18 2.01
CA ILE A 75 16.83 19.18 3.06
C ILE A 75 18.11 20.00 3.17
N THR A 76 18.23 21.03 2.34
CA THR A 76 19.27 22.03 2.54
C THR A 76 18.88 22.79 3.81
N THR A 77 19.84 22.93 4.72
CA THR A 77 19.66 23.54 6.05
C THR A 77 19.31 25.04 6.00
N ASN A 78 19.00 25.57 4.81
CA ASN A 78 18.76 26.99 4.52
C ASN A 78 17.35 27.25 3.95
N THR A 79 16.43 26.29 4.08
CA THR A 79 15.03 26.43 3.65
C THR A 79 14.22 27.23 4.66
N ASN A 80 13.25 28.00 4.18
CA ASN A 80 12.38 28.82 5.02
C ASN A 80 11.62 27.93 6.04
N GLN A 81 11.38 28.41 7.26
CA GLN A 81 10.69 27.63 8.33
C GLN A 81 9.31 27.05 7.90
N SER A 82 8.65 27.69 6.94
CA SER A 82 7.38 27.20 6.35
C SER A 82 7.59 25.98 5.46
N GLU A 83 8.66 25.97 4.66
CA GLU A 83 8.99 24.85 3.76
C GLU A 83 9.41 23.61 4.56
N SER A 84 10.17 23.79 5.64
CA SER A 84 10.56 22.67 6.51
C SER A 84 9.37 21.99 7.20
N SER A 85 8.33 22.76 7.56
CA SER A 85 7.12 22.23 8.20
C SER A 85 6.29 21.35 7.25
N ILE A 86 6.14 21.76 5.98
CA ILE A 86 5.42 20.98 4.96
C ILE A 86 6.17 19.68 4.66
N ILE A 87 7.49 19.74 4.60
CA ILE A 87 8.34 18.57 4.36
C ILE A 87 8.19 17.52 5.47
N ILE A 88 8.20 17.94 6.73
CA ILE A 88 7.96 17.05 7.88
C ILE A 88 6.56 16.44 7.80
N LEU A 89 5.55 17.23 7.45
CA LEU A 89 4.18 16.77 7.34
C LEU A 89 4.02 15.72 6.22
N ASN A 90 4.63 15.95 5.06
CA ASN A 90 4.62 14.99 3.95
C ASN A 90 5.26 13.66 4.36
N GLU A 91 6.41 13.69 5.03
CA GLU A 91 7.05 12.49 5.55
C GLU A 91 6.17 11.75 6.56
N ALA A 92 5.53 12.51 7.46
CA ALA A 92 4.60 11.94 8.44
C ALA A 92 3.43 11.22 7.74
N TYR A 93 2.83 11.84 6.71
CA TYR A 93 1.77 11.19 5.92
C TYR A 93 2.28 9.98 5.11
N CYS A 94 3.51 10.01 4.61
CA CYS A 94 4.13 8.85 3.95
C CYS A 94 4.30 7.67 4.93
N GLU A 95 4.62 7.93 6.21
CA GLU A 95 4.69 6.88 7.25
C GLU A 95 3.35 6.14 7.39
N LEU A 96 2.20 6.80 7.19
CA LEU A 96 0.88 6.16 7.28
C LEU A 96 0.65 5.11 6.20
N LEU A 97 1.29 5.24 5.03
CA LEU A 97 1.20 4.23 3.96
C LEU A 97 1.84 2.90 4.38
N LEU A 98 2.82 2.95 5.28
CA LEU A 98 3.58 1.81 5.81
C LEU A 98 3.49 1.79 7.34
N TRP A 99 2.27 1.93 7.85
CA TRP A 99 2.07 2.06 9.28
C TRP A 99 2.55 0.83 10.04
N ASN A 100 3.36 1.05 11.07
CA ASN A 100 3.80 -0.03 11.95
C ASN A 100 2.77 -0.24 13.07
N PRO A 101 2.20 -1.44 13.24
CA PRO A 101 1.17 -1.71 14.26
C PRO A 101 1.67 -1.54 15.70
N LYS A 102 2.98 -1.42 15.93
CA LYS A 102 3.56 -1.14 17.25
C LYS A 102 3.41 0.33 17.67
N ASN A 103 3.16 1.24 16.71
CA ASN A 103 3.06 2.67 16.97
C ASN A 103 1.60 3.06 17.24
N SER A 104 1.39 3.93 18.23
CA SER A 104 0.08 4.55 18.49
C SER A 104 -0.35 5.42 17.30
N PHE A 105 -1.58 5.18 16.82
CA PHE A 105 -2.16 5.94 15.71
C PHE A 105 -2.36 7.40 16.12
N PRO A 106 -2.08 8.38 15.24
CA PRO A 106 -2.22 9.79 15.59
C PRO A 106 -3.70 10.15 15.87
N GLU A 107 -3.97 10.75 17.03
CA GLU A 107 -5.33 11.10 17.48
C GLU A 107 -6.01 12.07 16.49
N THR A 108 -5.22 12.91 15.81
CA THR A 108 -5.71 13.84 14.79
C THR A 108 -6.33 13.16 13.57
N LEU A 109 -6.02 11.88 13.33
CA LEU A 109 -6.53 11.12 12.19
C LEU A 109 -7.41 9.93 12.61
N GLU A 110 -7.78 9.83 13.89
CA GLU A 110 -8.45 8.66 14.47
C GLU A 110 -9.75 8.30 13.75
N LEU A 111 -10.53 9.29 13.31
CA LEU A 111 -11.77 9.08 12.54
C LEU A 111 -11.52 8.43 11.16
N ASP A 112 -10.28 8.54 10.66
CA ASP A 112 -9.86 8.10 9.33
C ASP A 112 -9.02 6.84 9.39
N GLU A 113 -8.81 6.26 10.57
CA GLU A 113 -7.96 5.08 10.76
C GLU A 113 -8.34 3.94 9.81
N ILE A 114 -9.64 3.66 9.66
CA ILE A 114 -10.14 2.61 8.76
C ILE A 114 -9.76 2.90 7.31
N ARG A 115 -9.86 4.16 6.86
CA ARG A 115 -9.51 4.58 5.50
C ARG A 115 -8.01 4.42 5.27
N TYR A 116 -7.19 4.84 6.23
CA TYR A 116 -5.74 4.69 6.15
C TYR A 116 -5.32 3.21 6.16
N ASN A 117 -5.98 2.36 6.94
CA ASN A 117 -5.71 0.92 6.94
C ASN A 117 -6.02 0.28 5.57
N GLN A 118 -7.11 0.69 4.91
CA GLN A 118 -7.41 0.23 3.54
C GLN A 118 -6.35 0.66 2.52
N VAL A 119 -5.85 1.90 2.63
CA VAL A 119 -4.76 2.41 1.79
C VAL A 119 -3.46 1.66 2.08
N HIS A 120 -3.17 1.39 3.34
CA HIS A 120 -2.02 0.59 3.76
C HIS A 120 -2.05 -0.82 3.15
N ILE A 121 -3.18 -1.52 3.26
CA ILE A 121 -3.40 -2.84 2.64
C ILE A 121 -3.22 -2.77 1.13
N SER A 122 -3.81 -1.78 0.48
CA SER A 122 -3.71 -1.58 -0.98
C SER A 122 -2.25 -1.34 -1.41
N THR A 123 -1.51 -0.56 -0.63
CA THR A 123 -0.09 -0.27 -0.86
C THR A 123 0.73 -1.55 -0.70
N MET A 124 0.53 -2.31 0.37
CA MET A 124 1.17 -3.61 0.59
C MET A 124 0.95 -4.58 -0.57
N ARG A 125 -0.30 -4.68 -1.06
CA ARG A 125 -0.64 -5.51 -2.22
C ARG A 125 0.11 -5.08 -3.47
N LEU A 126 0.10 -3.78 -3.77
CA LEU A 126 0.79 -3.20 -4.92
C LEU A 126 2.30 -3.46 -4.88
N LEU A 127 2.89 -3.42 -3.69
CA LEU A 127 4.31 -3.66 -3.50
C LEU A 127 4.69 -5.12 -3.76
N ILE A 128 3.93 -6.07 -3.20
CA ILE A 128 4.14 -7.49 -3.46
C ILE A 128 4.06 -7.75 -4.97
N ILE A 129 3.01 -7.27 -5.64
CA ILE A 129 2.86 -7.39 -7.10
C ILE A 129 4.09 -6.81 -7.80
N SER A 130 4.50 -5.60 -7.46
CA SER A 130 5.62 -4.91 -8.10
C SER A 130 6.92 -5.69 -7.92
N THR A 131 7.22 -6.16 -6.71
CA THR A 131 8.42 -6.96 -6.43
C THR A 131 8.43 -8.28 -7.21
N ILE A 132 7.30 -8.99 -7.26
CA ILE A 132 7.20 -10.25 -8.00
C ILE A 132 7.39 -10.00 -9.49
N MET A 133 6.77 -8.95 -10.04
CA MET A 133 6.93 -8.57 -11.44
C MET A 133 8.39 -8.18 -11.77
N ILE A 134 9.08 -7.49 -10.86
CA ILE A 134 10.49 -7.13 -11.01
C ILE A 134 11.36 -8.40 -11.00
N VAL A 135 11.22 -9.26 -9.98
CA VAL A 135 11.95 -10.54 -9.88
C VAL A 135 11.73 -11.38 -11.14
N LEU A 136 10.49 -11.47 -11.60
CA LEU A 136 10.17 -12.22 -12.79
C LEU A 136 10.77 -11.60 -14.06
N SER A 137 10.77 -10.27 -14.18
CA SER A 137 11.43 -9.57 -15.29
C SER A 137 12.94 -9.76 -15.29
N HIS A 138 13.56 -9.84 -14.11
CA HIS A 138 14.99 -10.12 -13.97
C HIS A 138 15.33 -11.54 -14.44
N ILE A 139 14.52 -12.53 -14.06
CA ILE A 139 14.78 -13.95 -14.35
C ILE A 139 14.43 -14.31 -15.80
N THR A 140 13.33 -13.77 -16.32
CA THR A 140 12.79 -14.11 -17.64
C THR A 140 13.36 -13.21 -18.75
N GLY A 141 14.07 -12.14 -18.37
CA GLY A 141 14.77 -11.25 -19.30
C GLY A 141 13.85 -10.55 -20.32
N SER A 142 14.29 -10.47 -21.58
CA SER A 142 13.60 -9.72 -22.64
C SER A 142 12.21 -10.28 -22.99
N ILE A 143 11.93 -11.55 -22.69
CA ILE A 143 10.69 -12.23 -23.05
C ILE A 143 9.46 -11.50 -22.46
N LEU A 144 9.53 -11.05 -21.21
CA LEU A 144 8.43 -10.28 -20.59
C LEU A 144 8.31 -8.84 -21.10
N ARG A 145 9.39 -8.32 -21.71
CA ARG A 145 9.39 -7.00 -22.35
C ARG A 145 8.76 -7.07 -23.74
N ASP A 146 8.99 -8.18 -24.44
CA ASP A 146 8.53 -8.40 -25.81
C ASP A 146 7.05 -8.85 -25.85
N TYR A 147 6.58 -9.58 -24.83
CA TYR A 147 5.21 -10.12 -24.77
C TYR A 147 4.36 -9.51 -23.64
N GLN A 148 3.71 -8.38 -23.95
CA GLN A 148 2.82 -7.66 -23.01
C GLN A 148 1.58 -8.48 -22.58
N SER A 149 1.13 -9.42 -23.42
CA SER A 149 0.02 -10.33 -23.12
C SER A 149 0.31 -11.21 -21.90
N ILE A 150 1.50 -11.82 -21.84
CA ILE A 150 1.95 -12.65 -20.73
C ILE A 150 2.04 -11.82 -19.45
N LYS A 151 2.59 -10.61 -19.54
CA LYS A 151 2.68 -9.67 -18.42
C LYS A 151 1.31 -9.31 -17.84
N ASN A 152 0.32 -9.08 -18.69
CA ASN A 152 -1.04 -8.75 -18.25
C ASN A 152 -1.76 -9.96 -17.62
N LEU A 153 -1.56 -11.16 -18.17
CA LEU A 153 -2.10 -12.41 -17.63
C LEU A 153 -1.54 -12.72 -16.24
N LEU A 154 -0.22 -12.59 -16.08
CA LEU A 154 0.42 -12.80 -14.78
C LEU A 154 -0.06 -11.76 -13.75
N LYS A 155 -0.16 -10.49 -14.15
CA LYS A 155 -0.70 -9.44 -13.28
C LYS A 155 -2.12 -9.75 -12.81
N SER A 156 -3.01 -10.16 -13.71
CA SER A 156 -4.41 -10.45 -13.32
C SER A 156 -4.48 -11.64 -12.36
N GLN A 157 -3.71 -12.70 -12.61
CA GLN A 157 -3.65 -13.85 -11.72
C GLN A 157 -3.07 -13.51 -10.34
N ILE A 158 -1.99 -12.72 -10.28
CA ILE A 158 -1.39 -12.30 -9.00
C ILE A 158 -2.41 -11.42 -8.24
N ILE A 159 -3.09 -10.49 -8.91
CA ILE A 159 -4.12 -9.64 -8.28
C ILE A 159 -5.23 -10.51 -7.67
N ILE A 160 -5.75 -11.50 -8.41
CA ILE A 160 -6.80 -12.39 -7.93
C ILE A 160 -6.34 -13.18 -6.69
N LEU A 161 -5.11 -13.71 -6.71
CA LEU A 161 -4.58 -14.49 -5.57
C LEU A 161 -4.30 -13.62 -4.32
N LEU A 162 -4.04 -12.33 -4.52
CA LEU A 162 -3.69 -11.38 -3.47
C LEU A 162 -4.92 -10.64 -2.89
N ASP A 163 -6.10 -10.79 -3.48
CA ASP A 163 -7.30 -10.04 -3.09
C ASP A 163 -7.83 -10.43 -1.70
N ASP A 164 -7.50 -11.63 -1.22
CA ASP A 164 -7.85 -12.12 0.12
C ASP A 164 -6.84 -11.73 1.23
N PHE A 165 -5.71 -11.10 0.87
CA PHE A 165 -4.63 -10.75 1.81
C PHE A 165 -4.76 -9.29 2.28
N PRO A 166 -4.65 -8.95 3.58
CA PRO A 166 -4.24 -9.78 4.73
C PRO A 166 -5.39 -10.39 5.54
N GLU A 167 -6.66 -10.19 5.18
CA GLU A 167 -7.81 -10.51 6.02
C GLU A 167 -7.99 -12.01 6.32
N LYS A 168 -7.69 -12.89 5.36
CA LYS A 168 -8.02 -14.33 5.45
C LYS A 168 -6.82 -15.28 5.37
N LYS A 169 -5.67 -14.81 4.88
CA LYS A 169 -4.53 -15.68 4.55
C LYS A 169 -3.23 -15.11 5.09
N LYS A 170 -2.36 -15.99 5.58
CA LYS A 170 -0.99 -15.61 5.98
C LYS A 170 -0.18 -15.28 4.74
N LEU A 171 0.67 -14.25 4.82
CA LEU A 171 1.52 -13.79 3.72
C LEU A 171 2.32 -14.94 3.09
N LYS A 172 2.88 -15.83 3.92
CA LYS A 172 3.70 -16.97 3.47
C LYS A 172 2.93 -17.92 2.56
N ASP A 173 1.69 -18.26 2.92
CA ASP A 173 0.87 -19.21 2.16
C ASP A 173 0.45 -18.62 0.81
N VAL A 174 0.12 -17.32 0.81
CA VAL A 174 -0.21 -16.56 -0.40
C VAL A 174 0.99 -16.48 -1.34
N LEU A 175 2.19 -16.18 -0.81
CA LEU A 175 3.42 -16.13 -1.61
C LEU A 175 3.80 -17.49 -2.20
N ILE A 176 3.59 -18.60 -1.47
CA ILE A 176 3.79 -19.95 -2.01
C ILE A 176 2.84 -20.20 -3.19
N SER A 177 1.54 -19.94 -3.00
CA SER A 177 0.55 -20.10 -4.07
C SER A 177 0.85 -19.23 -5.29
N ILE A 178 1.30 -17.99 -5.09
CA ILE A 178 1.71 -17.11 -6.18
C ILE A 178 2.94 -17.65 -6.88
N SER A 179 3.96 -18.13 -6.14
CA SER A 179 5.16 -18.69 -6.76
C SER A 179 4.85 -19.87 -7.67
N GLU A 180 3.94 -20.76 -7.25
CA GLU A 180 3.52 -21.92 -8.02
C GLU A 180 2.69 -21.52 -9.25
N GLN A 181 1.79 -20.54 -9.09
CA GLN A 181 0.99 -20.03 -10.21
C GLN A 181 1.85 -19.30 -11.24
N VAL A 182 2.81 -18.49 -10.81
CA VAL A 182 3.73 -17.78 -11.70
C VAL A 182 4.58 -18.79 -12.48
N ILE A 183 5.09 -19.83 -11.83
CA ILE A 183 5.85 -20.89 -12.52
C ILE A 183 4.97 -21.59 -13.58
N LYS A 184 3.77 -22.04 -13.21
CA LYS A 184 2.85 -22.71 -14.14
C LYS A 184 2.49 -21.85 -15.33
N THR A 185 2.01 -20.63 -15.10
CA THR A 185 1.61 -19.73 -16.18
C THR A 185 2.78 -19.36 -17.09
N THR A 186 3.98 -19.18 -16.53
CA THR A 186 5.14 -18.85 -17.36
C THR A 186 5.64 -20.08 -18.13
N HIS A 187 5.54 -21.28 -17.56
CA HIS A 187 5.85 -22.54 -18.27
C HIS A 187 4.87 -22.79 -19.43
N ASP A 188 3.57 -22.69 -19.19
CA ASP A 188 2.51 -22.90 -20.19
C ASP A 188 2.61 -21.90 -21.35
N GLU A 189 2.97 -20.64 -21.07
CA GLU A 189 3.18 -19.64 -22.10
C GLU A 189 4.52 -19.83 -22.83
N LEU A 190 5.60 -20.24 -22.16
CA LEU A 190 6.90 -20.47 -22.81
C LEU A 190 6.97 -21.73 -23.66
N ILE A 191 6.17 -22.76 -23.36
CA ILE A 191 6.00 -23.91 -24.24
C ILE A 191 5.52 -23.45 -25.63
N LYS A 192 4.66 -22.44 -25.69
CA LYS A 192 4.14 -21.89 -26.97
C LYS A 192 5.21 -21.17 -27.79
N TYR A 193 6.31 -20.76 -27.17
CA TYR A 193 7.40 -19.99 -27.81
C TYR A 193 8.72 -20.76 -27.93
N ASP A 194 8.72 -22.08 -27.66
CA ASP A 194 9.89 -22.98 -27.75
C ASP A 194 11.11 -22.52 -26.92
N LYS A 195 10.87 -21.78 -25.84
CA LYS A 195 11.90 -21.23 -24.92
C LYS A 195 11.79 -21.78 -23.50
N ALA A 196 11.25 -22.99 -23.35
CA ALA A 196 10.96 -23.62 -22.06
C ALA A 196 12.21 -23.85 -21.16
N ASN A 197 13.40 -23.97 -21.76
CA ASN A 197 14.64 -24.33 -21.05
C ASN A 197 15.15 -23.27 -20.05
N ILE A 198 14.75 -22.00 -20.18
CA ILE A 198 15.23 -20.93 -19.30
C ILE A 198 14.55 -20.97 -17.91
N ILE A 199 13.33 -21.49 -17.85
CA ILE A 199 12.55 -21.53 -16.60
C ILE A 199 12.87 -22.76 -15.78
N ILE A 200 13.00 -23.94 -16.39
CA ILE A 200 13.29 -25.20 -15.68
C ILE A 200 14.57 -25.08 -14.83
N ASN A 201 15.59 -24.36 -15.32
CA ASN A 201 16.84 -24.12 -14.57
C ASN A 201 16.70 -23.06 -13.46
N ASN A 202 15.68 -22.19 -13.51
CA ASN A 202 15.50 -21.06 -12.59
C ASN A 202 14.25 -21.17 -11.70
N GLU A 203 13.48 -22.25 -11.79
CA GLU A 203 12.26 -22.48 -10.99
C GLU A 203 12.53 -22.42 -9.49
N ILE A 204 13.64 -23.03 -9.05
CA ILE A 204 14.08 -23.00 -7.66
C ILE A 204 14.43 -21.56 -7.25
N ASN A 205 15.14 -20.82 -8.12
CA ASN A 205 15.51 -19.42 -7.88
C ASN A 205 14.28 -18.50 -7.80
N ILE A 206 13.24 -18.72 -8.62
CA ILE A 206 11.98 -17.97 -8.57
C ILE A 206 11.25 -18.26 -7.25
N LYS A 207 11.14 -19.54 -6.88
CA LYS A 207 10.45 -19.97 -5.65
C LYS A 207 11.15 -19.43 -4.40
N ASP A 208 12.47 -19.47 -4.37
CA ASP A 208 13.27 -18.99 -3.25
C ASP A 208 13.28 -17.45 -3.19
N SER A 209 13.35 -16.77 -4.33
CA SER A 209 13.25 -15.30 -4.38
C SER A 209 11.88 -14.80 -3.91
N ILE A 210 10.78 -15.47 -4.31
CA ILE A 210 9.42 -15.08 -3.89
C ILE A 210 9.19 -15.42 -2.42
N LYS A 211 9.73 -16.53 -1.90
CA LYS A 211 9.70 -16.85 -0.47
C LYS A 211 10.50 -15.85 0.36
N ALA A 212 11.64 -15.39 -0.14
CA ALA A 212 12.46 -14.37 0.53
C ALA A 212 11.74 -13.03 0.69
N ILE A 213 10.80 -12.69 -0.20
CA ILE A 213 9.93 -11.50 -0.04
C ILE A 213 9.05 -11.60 1.21
N GLY A 214 8.71 -12.82 1.65
CA GLY A 214 7.91 -13.08 2.85
C GLY A 214 8.67 -12.87 4.17
N GLU A 215 9.98 -12.58 4.13
CA GLU A 215 10.74 -12.20 5.31
C GLU A 215 10.50 -10.72 5.62
N HIS A 216 9.82 -10.47 6.73
CA HIS A 216 9.22 -9.19 7.18
C HIS A 216 10.08 -7.91 7.00
N HIS A 217 11.39 -8.03 6.84
CA HIS A 217 12.32 -6.91 6.81
C HIS A 217 12.53 -6.29 5.42
N VAL A 218 12.20 -7.00 4.34
CA VAL A 218 12.49 -6.54 2.97
C VAL A 218 11.43 -5.56 2.46
N ILE A 219 10.15 -5.78 2.79
CA ILE A 219 9.04 -4.97 2.27
C ILE A 219 9.10 -3.55 2.83
N GLU A 220 9.23 -3.37 4.15
CA GLU A 220 9.29 -2.02 4.76
C GLU A 220 10.48 -1.20 4.23
N HIS A 221 11.64 -1.83 4.08
CA HIS A 221 12.88 -1.17 3.69
C HIS A 221 12.99 -0.92 2.17
N ALA A 222 12.42 -1.81 1.33
CA ALA A 222 12.39 -1.64 -0.11
C ALA A 222 11.45 -0.49 -0.52
N VAL A 223 10.34 -0.30 0.20
CA VAL A 223 9.38 0.77 -0.12
C VAL A 223 9.94 2.13 0.22
N PHE A 224 10.56 2.29 1.39
CA PHE A 224 11.22 3.53 1.76
C PHE A 224 12.29 3.90 0.73
N LYS A 225 13.07 2.90 0.28
CA LYS A 225 14.12 3.11 -0.71
C LYS A 225 13.57 3.38 -2.11
N LEU A 226 12.43 2.83 -2.50
CA LEU A 226 11.79 3.06 -3.81
C LEU A 226 11.03 4.39 -3.85
N LEU A 227 10.30 4.77 -2.80
CA LEU A 227 9.60 6.05 -2.73
C LEU A 227 10.56 7.23 -2.54
N CYS A 228 11.73 7.02 -1.91
CA CYS A 228 12.72 8.07 -1.67
C CYS A 228 13.92 8.08 -2.63
N LYS A 229 13.99 7.24 -3.67
CA LYS A 229 15.11 7.27 -4.67
C LYS A 229 14.72 7.63 -6.11
N TYR A 230 13.47 7.93 -6.39
CA TYR A 230 13.06 8.40 -7.71
C TYR A 230 12.56 9.84 -7.66
#